data_AF-A0A1K1P235-F1
#
_entry.id   AF-A0A1K1P235-F1
#
_cell.length_a   1.000
_cell.length_b   1.000
_cell.length_c   1.000
_cell.angle_alpha   90.00
_cell.angle_beta   90.00
_cell.angle_gamma   90.00
#
_symmetry.space_group_name_H-M   'P 1'
#
loop_
_entity.id
_entity.type
_entity.pdbx_description
1 polymer ?
#
loop_
_entity_poly.entity_id
_entity_poly.type
_entity_poly.pdbx_seq_one_letter_code
_entity_poly.pdbx_strand_id
1 'polypeptide(L)'
;MYNINRFGVNNGRVIKEDGTTVNVGDLLEQLAAGGGGGGGASGENPFNTQSGQTVVSINETYWSRLARHARPIWAIVEGNATGTSGNMSYSVSYSVKEGYLFYPKLMMVHIDVDGIVGINIDIGSFTTNNSKELKFSIPTKAAQPSVLRMDFDGEICVQAGGKCQVGSATTVVGKVYGYIYGYEVSRDV
;
A
#
# COMPACT_ATOMS: atom_id res chain seq x y z
N MET A 1 -13.53 -17.70 -25.62
CA MET A 1 -12.81 -16.54 -25.06
C MET A 1 -12.49 -15.61 -26.21
N TYR A 2 -13.13 -14.43 -26.27
CA TYR A 2 -12.70 -13.34 -27.16
C TYR A 2 -12.77 -12.01 -26.40
N ASN A 3 -11.65 -11.30 -26.49
CA ASN A 3 -11.39 -9.96 -26.01
C ASN A 3 -12.35 -8.94 -26.61
N ILE A 4 -12.91 -8.05 -25.78
CA ILE A 4 -13.39 -6.75 -26.25
C ILE A 4 -12.29 -5.74 -25.96
N ASN A 5 -11.45 -5.56 -26.98
CA ASN A 5 -10.53 -4.43 -27.11
C ASN A 5 -11.22 -3.38 -27.99
N ARG A 6 -11.23 -2.12 -27.55
CA ARG A 6 -11.66 -0.87 -28.23
C ARG A 6 -13.09 -0.39 -28.00
N PHE A 7 -13.20 0.67 -27.18
CA PHE A 7 -14.10 1.78 -27.49
C PHE A 7 -13.45 2.60 -28.62
N GLY A 8 -13.89 2.37 -29.86
CA GLY A 8 -13.60 3.27 -30.96
C GLY A 8 -14.37 4.57 -30.74
N VAL A 9 -13.70 5.58 -30.21
CA VAL A 9 -14.18 6.96 -30.15
C VAL A 9 -14.46 7.39 -31.59
N ASN A 10 -15.72 7.65 -31.97
CA ASN A 10 -16.09 8.57 -33.07
C ASN A 10 -17.60 8.77 -33.35
N ASN A 11 -18.54 8.05 -32.72
CA ASN A 11 -19.98 8.19 -33.08
C ASN A 11 -20.90 8.71 -31.96
N GLY A 12 -20.37 9.18 -30.82
CA GLY A 12 -21.17 9.82 -29.76
C GLY A 12 -22.29 8.94 -29.17
N ARG A 13 -22.23 7.62 -29.38
CA ARG A 13 -23.19 6.63 -28.91
C ARG A 13 -22.46 5.60 -28.07
N VAL A 14 -23.03 5.23 -26.94
CA VAL A 14 -22.52 4.17 -26.06
C VAL A 14 -23.56 3.07 -25.93
N ILE A 15 -23.11 1.82 -25.88
CA ILE A 15 -23.97 0.66 -25.67
C ILE A 15 -23.96 0.36 -24.18
N LYS A 16 -25.13 0.36 -23.55
CA LYS A 16 -25.33 -0.04 -22.17
C LYS A 16 -25.09 -1.54 -22.03
N GLU A 17 -24.78 -1.98 -20.81
CA GLU A 17 -24.48 -3.38 -20.53
C GLU A 17 -25.69 -4.32 -20.75
N ASP A 18 -26.91 -3.80 -20.83
CA ASP A 18 -28.12 -4.53 -21.26
C ASP A 18 -28.20 -4.74 -22.79
N GLY A 19 -27.20 -4.25 -23.53
CA GLY A 19 -27.10 -4.34 -24.99
C GLY A 19 -27.81 -3.22 -25.73
N THR A 20 -28.48 -2.28 -25.04
CA THR A 20 -29.17 -1.15 -25.68
C THR A 20 -28.20 -0.02 -26.00
N THR A 21 -28.37 0.65 -27.14
CA THR A 21 -27.51 1.78 -27.51
C THR A 21 -28.16 3.10 -27.09
N VAL A 22 -27.41 3.95 -26.39
CA VAL A 22 -27.84 5.29 -26.00
C VAL A 22 -26.94 6.37 -26.58
N ASN A 23 -27.54 7.50 -26.90
CA ASN A 23 -26.84 8.67 -27.40
C ASN A 23 -26.26 9.46 -26.22
N VAL A 24 -25.00 9.88 -26.32
CA VAL A 24 -24.31 10.66 -25.27
C VAL A 24 -24.95 12.04 -25.11
N GLY A 25 -25.59 12.59 -26.16
CA GLY A 25 -26.35 13.84 -26.10
C GLY A 25 -27.61 13.74 -25.22
N ASP A 26 -28.37 12.65 -25.34
CA ASP A 26 -29.63 12.45 -24.59
C ASP A 26 -29.35 12.25 -23.09
N LEU A 27 -28.21 11.64 -22.74
CA LEU A 27 -27.71 11.53 -21.35
C LEU A 27 -27.39 12.91 -20.74
N LEU A 28 -26.94 13.86 -21.56
CA LEU A 28 -26.61 15.21 -21.14
C LEU A 28 -27.86 16.11 -21.07
N GLU A 29 -28.83 15.90 -21.96
CA GLU A 29 -30.12 16.61 -21.96
C GLU A 29 -31.01 16.18 -20.78
N GLN A 30 -30.98 14.90 -20.40
CA GLN A 30 -31.64 14.37 -19.21
C GLN A 30 -31.01 14.86 -17.89
N LEU A 31 -29.73 15.25 -17.92
CA LEU A 31 -29.03 15.88 -16.80
C LEU A 31 -29.33 17.38 -16.71
N ALA A 32 -29.56 18.06 -17.84
CA ALA A 32 -29.82 19.50 -17.88
C ALA A 32 -31.29 19.88 -17.63
N ALA A 33 -32.24 19.03 -18.03
CA ALA A 33 -33.67 19.26 -17.87
C ALA A 33 -34.18 18.71 -16.54
N GLY A 34 -34.08 19.52 -15.48
CA GLY A 34 -34.91 19.34 -14.30
C GLY A 34 -36.39 19.37 -14.67
N GLY A 35 -37.10 18.27 -14.41
CA GLY A 35 -38.56 18.23 -14.38
C GLY A 35 -39.16 17.00 -15.04
N GLY A 36 -39.59 16.04 -14.23
CA GLY A 36 -40.50 14.98 -14.65
C GLY A 36 -40.07 13.61 -14.16
N GLY A 37 -40.94 12.98 -13.38
CA GLY A 37 -40.66 11.75 -12.65
C GLY A 37 -40.35 10.52 -13.51
N GLY A 38 -39.79 9.51 -12.84
CA GLY A 38 -39.55 8.20 -13.43
C GLY A 38 -38.59 7.44 -12.54
N GLY A 39 -39.10 6.39 -11.88
CA GLY A 39 -38.36 5.63 -10.90
C GLY A 39 -37.15 4.87 -11.44
N GLY A 40 -36.35 4.38 -10.49
CA GLY A 40 -35.49 3.23 -10.71
C GLY A 40 -34.13 3.53 -11.30
N ALA A 41 -33.17 3.89 -10.45
CA ALA A 41 -31.84 3.30 -10.52
C ALA A 41 -31.29 3.26 -9.10
N SER A 42 -31.06 2.05 -8.60
CA SER A 42 -30.19 1.77 -7.45
C SER A 42 -28.75 2.12 -7.86
N GLY A 43 -28.47 3.40 -8.12
CA GLY A 43 -27.12 3.92 -8.18
C GLY A 43 -26.59 3.85 -6.76
N GLU A 44 -25.48 3.12 -6.59
CA GLU A 44 -24.86 2.88 -5.30
C GLU A 44 -24.84 4.16 -4.48
N ASN A 45 -25.42 4.06 -3.30
CA ASN A 45 -25.32 5.07 -2.28
C ASN A 45 -24.21 4.61 -1.33
N PRO A 46 -22.92 4.88 -1.64
CA PRO A 46 -21.80 4.37 -0.85
C PRO A 46 -21.79 4.91 0.58
N PHE A 47 -22.62 5.91 0.88
CA PHE A 47 -22.76 6.54 2.20
C PHE A 47 -24.11 6.26 2.85
N ASN A 48 -24.98 5.47 2.20
CA ASN A 48 -26.34 5.16 2.65
C ASN A 48 -27.17 6.40 3.07
N THR A 49 -26.90 7.56 2.48
CA THR A 49 -27.61 8.81 2.78
C THR A 49 -29.06 8.77 2.32
N GLN A 50 -29.98 9.23 3.16
CA GLN A 50 -31.38 9.32 2.76
C GLN A 50 -31.57 10.43 1.71
N SER A 51 -32.61 10.31 0.88
CA SER A 51 -33.00 11.37 -0.06
C SER A 51 -33.17 12.69 0.67
N GLY A 52 -32.37 13.70 0.32
CA GLY A 52 -32.37 15.02 0.96
C GLY A 52 -31.30 15.22 2.04
N GLN A 53 -30.48 14.22 2.36
CA GLN A 53 -29.29 14.40 3.21
C GLN A 53 -28.08 14.79 2.38
N THR A 54 -27.49 15.94 2.68
CA THR A 54 -26.21 16.38 2.14
C THR A 54 -25.06 15.85 2.98
N VAL A 55 -24.07 15.23 2.33
CA VAL A 55 -22.80 14.86 2.98
C VAL A 55 -22.04 16.16 3.26
N VAL A 56 -21.93 16.54 4.53
CA VAL A 56 -21.28 17.80 4.94
C VAL A 56 -19.74 17.68 4.90
N SER A 57 -19.20 16.49 5.14
CA SER A 57 -17.77 16.20 4.97
C SER A 57 -17.50 14.70 4.88
N ILE A 58 -16.44 14.34 4.16
CA ILE A 58 -15.87 12.98 4.15
C ILE A 58 -14.51 13.09 4.82
N ASN A 59 -14.31 12.39 5.92
CA ASN A 59 -13.01 12.34 6.57
C ASN A 59 -12.21 11.17 5.98
N GLU A 60 -11.23 11.47 5.13
CA GLU A 60 -10.38 10.45 4.52
C GLU A 60 -9.20 10.09 5.43
N THR A 61 -8.96 8.79 5.61
CA THR A 61 -7.76 8.34 6.34
C THR A 61 -6.48 8.78 5.63
N TYR A 62 -5.38 8.92 6.38
CA TYR A 62 -4.07 9.24 5.80
C TYR A 62 -3.70 8.27 4.67
N TRP A 63 -3.87 6.96 4.91
CA TRP A 63 -3.56 5.92 3.93
C TRP A 63 -4.45 5.96 2.69
N SER A 64 -5.74 6.32 2.83
CA SER A 64 -6.64 6.49 1.69
C SER A 64 -6.20 7.63 0.78
N ARG A 65 -5.74 8.74 1.37
CA ARG A 65 -5.19 9.87 0.60
C ARG A 65 -3.90 9.47 -0.12
N LEU A 66 -3.00 8.79 0.58
CA LEU A 66 -1.73 8.36 0.03
C LEU A 66 -1.92 7.39 -1.14
N ALA A 67 -2.82 6.41 -1.01
CA ALA A 67 -3.07 5.39 -2.02
C ALA A 67 -3.55 5.95 -3.39
N ARG A 68 -4.11 7.16 -3.44
CA ARG A 68 -4.50 7.81 -4.71
C ARG A 68 -3.32 8.29 -5.54
N HIS A 69 -2.24 8.70 -4.88
CA HIS A 69 -1.10 9.37 -5.50
C HIS A 69 0.18 8.54 -5.43
N ALA A 70 0.16 7.44 -4.67
CA ALA A 70 1.30 6.59 -4.42
C ALA A 70 1.24 5.29 -5.21
N ARG A 71 2.42 4.74 -5.47
CA ARG A 71 2.59 3.36 -5.91
C ARG A 71 2.68 2.44 -4.68
N PRO A 72 1.84 1.41 -4.54
CA PRO A 72 2.03 0.42 -3.49
C PRO A 72 3.32 -0.37 -3.73
N ILE A 73 4.06 -0.61 -2.66
CA ILE A 73 5.28 -1.42 -2.65
C ILE A 73 5.07 -2.60 -1.73
N TRP A 74 5.44 -3.77 -2.22
CA TRP A 74 5.58 -4.99 -1.45
C TRP A 74 6.98 -5.56 -1.66
N ALA A 75 7.63 -5.96 -0.59
CA ALA A 75 8.83 -6.78 -0.63
C ALA A 75 8.61 -7.98 0.29
N ILE A 76 8.61 -9.17 -0.31
CA ILE A 76 8.42 -10.44 0.38
C ILE A 76 9.66 -11.27 0.11
N VAL A 77 10.23 -11.87 1.15
CA VAL A 77 11.30 -12.84 0.95
C VAL A 77 11.19 -13.97 1.95
N GLU A 78 11.54 -15.15 1.46
CA GLU A 78 12.06 -16.24 2.27
C GLU A 78 13.58 -16.22 2.12
N GLY A 79 14.28 -16.06 3.23
CA GLY A 79 15.74 -16.04 3.30
C GLY A 79 16.26 -17.20 4.13
N ASN A 80 17.55 -17.48 3.97
CA ASN A 80 18.25 -18.37 4.90
C ASN A 80 18.71 -17.53 6.10
N ALA A 81 18.35 -17.97 7.30
CA ALA A 81 18.93 -17.48 8.53
C ALA A 81 20.28 -18.19 8.73
N THR A 82 21.37 -17.49 8.41
CA THR A 82 22.73 -18.05 8.54
C THR A 82 23.26 -17.83 9.95
N GLY A 83 23.75 -18.91 10.57
CA GLY A 83 24.19 -18.97 11.96
C GLY A 83 25.51 -18.24 12.27
N THR A 84 25.61 -16.94 11.96
CA THR A 84 26.78 -16.13 12.32
C THR A 84 26.48 -15.42 13.63
N SER A 85 27.20 -15.77 14.70
CA SER A 85 26.83 -15.33 16.06
C SER A 85 26.82 -13.80 16.21
N GLY A 86 25.74 -13.29 16.82
CA GLY A 86 25.64 -11.93 17.35
C GLY A 86 25.16 -10.83 16.40
N ASN A 87 25.27 -10.99 15.08
CA ASN A 87 24.91 -9.93 14.13
C ASN A 87 23.57 -10.18 13.44
N MET A 88 22.74 -9.13 13.37
CA MET A 88 21.48 -9.15 12.62
C MET A 88 21.78 -9.24 11.12
N SER A 89 21.29 -10.30 10.48
CA SER A 89 21.32 -10.45 9.02
C SER A 89 19.99 -10.02 8.44
N TYR A 90 19.99 -9.03 7.55
CA TYR A 90 18.78 -8.51 6.91
C TYR A 90 18.52 -9.22 5.59
N SER A 91 17.47 -10.05 5.58
CA SER A 91 17.12 -10.88 4.43
C SER A 91 16.15 -10.18 3.47
N VAL A 92 15.25 -9.32 3.99
CA VAL A 92 14.42 -8.44 3.15
C VAL A 92 14.92 -7.01 3.30
N SER A 93 15.12 -6.33 2.19
CA SER A 93 15.47 -4.92 2.17
C SER A 93 14.72 -4.24 1.04
N TYR A 94 14.10 -3.10 1.34
CA TYR A 94 13.58 -2.16 0.36
C TYR A 94 14.39 -0.87 0.46
N SER A 95 15.05 -0.49 -0.63
CA SER A 95 15.77 0.78 -0.74
C SER A 95 14.93 1.76 -1.57
N VAL A 96 14.76 2.97 -1.06
CA VAL A 96 13.93 3.99 -1.72
C VAL A 96 14.69 4.58 -2.90
N LYS A 97 13.99 4.75 -4.02
CA LYS A 97 14.57 5.31 -5.24
C LYS A 97 14.80 6.82 -5.10
N GLU A 98 15.78 7.33 -5.84
CA GLU A 98 15.99 8.77 -5.97
C GLU A 98 14.74 9.46 -6.53
N GLY A 99 14.39 10.61 -5.95
CA GLY A 99 13.17 11.34 -6.32
C GLY A 99 11.88 10.80 -5.69
N TYR A 100 11.94 9.80 -4.80
CA TYR A 100 10.76 9.24 -4.14
C TYR A 100 10.86 9.28 -2.61
N LEU A 101 9.70 9.22 -1.95
CA LEU A 101 9.53 8.98 -0.53
C LEU A 101 8.74 7.69 -0.33
N PHE A 102 9.19 6.85 0.59
CA PHE A 102 8.51 5.62 0.97
C PHE A 102 7.91 5.75 2.37
N TYR A 103 6.62 5.46 2.48
CA TYR A 103 5.88 5.41 3.73
C TYR A 103 5.60 3.95 4.06
N PRO A 104 6.37 3.33 4.98
CA PRO A 104 6.06 1.98 5.44
C PRO A 104 4.69 2.01 6.13
N LYS A 105 3.86 1.02 5.83
CA LYS A 105 2.56 0.81 6.48
C LYS A 105 2.58 -0.43 7.35
N LEU A 106 3.27 -1.49 6.91
CA LEU A 106 3.36 -2.75 7.63
C LEU A 106 4.72 -3.40 7.38
N MET A 107 5.39 -3.80 8.45
CA MET A 107 6.60 -4.63 8.40
C MET A 107 6.42 -5.84 9.31
N MET A 108 6.77 -7.02 8.79
CA MET A 108 6.66 -8.27 9.54
C MET A 108 7.90 -9.13 9.34
N VAL A 109 8.29 -9.84 10.38
CA VAL A 109 9.36 -10.83 10.31
C VAL A 109 9.11 -12.00 11.25
N HIS A 110 9.46 -13.18 10.77
CA HIS A 110 9.36 -14.45 11.46
C HIS A 110 10.58 -15.31 11.14
N ILE A 111 10.97 -16.15 12.10
CA ILE A 111 12.04 -17.15 11.95
C ILE A 111 11.55 -18.48 12.52
N ASP A 112 11.92 -19.59 11.87
CA ASP A 112 11.51 -20.96 12.24
C ASP A 112 12.40 -21.64 13.29
N VAL A 113 13.53 -21.01 13.64
CA VAL A 113 14.48 -21.47 14.65
C VAL A 113 14.57 -20.48 15.81
N ASP A 114 15.16 -20.93 16.92
CA ASP A 114 15.49 -20.03 18.02
C ASP A 114 16.43 -18.91 17.56
N GLY A 115 16.12 -17.68 17.92
CA GLY A 115 16.88 -16.52 17.48
C GLY A 115 16.24 -15.19 17.86
N ILE A 116 16.77 -14.13 17.28
CA ILE A 116 16.25 -12.77 17.42
C ILE A 116 15.77 -12.36 16.03
N VAL A 117 14.54 -11.84 15.94
CA VAL A 117 14.07 -11.17 14.72
C VAL A 117 14.17 -9.66 14.90
N GLY A 118 14.37 -8.94 13.80
CA GLY A 118 14.52 -7.49 13.85
C GLY A 118 13.94 -6.77 12.65
N ILE A 119 13.50 -5.54 12.91
CA ILE A 119 13.07 -4.56 11.93
C ILE A 119 14.00 -3.35 12.06
N ASN A 120 14.50 -2.89 10.92
CA ASN A 120 15.36 -1.72 10.82
C ASN A 120 14.81 -0.74 9.79
N ILE A 121 14.72 0.52 10.16
CA ILE A 121 14.32 1.60 9.27
C ILE A 121 15.41 2.66 9.33
N ASP A 122 16.19 2.73 8.26
CA ASP A 122 17.11 3.82 8.00
C ASP A 122 16.37 4.85 7.15
N ILE A 123 16.07 6.01 7.75
CA ILE A 123 15.30 7.08 7.11
C ILE A 123 16.10 7.74 5.96
N GLY A 124 17.40 7.49 5.87
CA GLY A 124 18.32 8.22 5.01
C GLY A 124 18.69 9.58 5.61
N SER A 125 19.47 10.37 4.88
CA SER A 125 20.03 11.63 5.38
C SER A 125 19.28 12.85 4.84
N PHE A 126 18.65 13.65 5.73
CA PHE A 126 18.04 14.95 5.35
C PHE A 126 19.05 16.11 5.32
N THR A 127 20.22 15.92 5.94
CA THR A 127 21.38 16.82 5.92
C THR A 127 22.65 15.99 5.78
N THR A 128 23.80 16.58 5.49
CA THR A 128 24.98 15.87 4.99
C THR A 128 25.61 14.81 5.90
N ASN A 129 25.20 14.59 7.16
CA ASN A 129 25.99 13.71 8.06
C ASN A 129 25.24 12.94 9.16
N ASN A 130 23.92 12.74 9.11
CA ASN A 130 23.26 11.91 10.12
C ASN A 130 22.06 11.15 9.54
N SER A 131 22.25 9.88 9.18
CA SER A 131 21.12 8.96 9.04
C SER A 131 20.47 8.75 10.41
N LYS A 132 19.14 8.79 10.44
CA LYS A 132 18.36 8.42 11.62
C LYS A 132 17.84 7.01 11.40
N GLU A 133 18.22 6.14 12.32
CA GLU A 133 17.92 4.71 12.25
C GLU A 133 17.01 4.32 13.41
N LEU A 134 15.95 3.57 13.10
CA LEU A 134 15.01 3.03 14.06
C LEU A 134 15.10 1.50 14.02
N LYS A 135 15.51 0.91 15.15
CA LYS A 135 15.73 -0.54 15.28
C LYS A 135 14.82 -1.13 16.34
N PHE A 136 14.18 -2.24 15.98
CA PHE A 136 13.43 -3.08 16.90
C PHE A 136 13.92 -4.52 16.77
N SER A 137 14.04 -5.19 17.91
CA SER A 137 14.44 -6.59 17.94
C SER A 137 13.76 -7.30 19.09
N ILE A 138 13.24 -8.50 18.82
CA ILE A 138 12.64 -9.35 19.85
C ILE A 138 13.26 -10.75 19.78
N PRO A 139 13.54 -11.38 20.93
CA PRO A 139 13.88 -12.79 20.97
C PRO A 139 12.65 -13.64 20.61
N THR A 140 12.91 -14.74 19.94
CA THR A 140 11.91 -15.69 19.43
C THR A 140 12.38 -17.11 19.69
N LYS A 141 11.44 -18.03 19.94
CA LYS A 141 11.71 -19.46 20.10
C LYS A 141 10.99 -20.23 19.01
N ALA A 142 11.63 -21.21 18.39
CA ALA A 142 11.09 -22.03 17.30
C ALA A 142 9.70 -22.62 17.60
N ALA A 143 9.50 -23.08 18.84
CA ALA A 143 8.24 -23.68 19.28
C ALA A 143 7.09 -22.67 19.48
N GLN A 144 7.36 -21.38 19.40
CA GLN A 144 6.39 -20.31 19.49
C GLN A 144 6.48 -19.49 18.21
N PRO A 145 5.44 -19.47 17.35
CA PRO A 145 5.45 -18.63 16.16
C PRO A 145 5.40 -17.16 16.58
N SER A 146 6.54 -16.61 16.96
CA SER A 146 6.71 -15.21 17.28
C SER A 146 6.92 -14.49 15.98
N VAL A 147 5.94 -13.65 15.64
CA VAL A 147 6.01 -12.73 14.52
C VAL A 147 6.21 -11.35 15.12
N LEU A 148 7.32 -10.70 14.79
CA LEU A 148 7.44 -9.28 15.03
C LEU A 148 6.67 -8.58 13.92
N ARG A 149 5.56 -7.94 14.30
CA ARG A 149 4.72 -7.14 13.41
C ARG A 149 4.74 -5.70 13.88
N MET A 150 4.96 -4.80 12.94
CA MET A 150 4.91 -3.35 13.14
C MET A 150 3.99 -2.73 12.11
N ASP A 151 2.90 -2.15 12.59
CA ASP A 151 2.01 -1.28 11.82
C ASP A 151 2.43 0.17 12.05
N PHE A 152 2.35 0.98 11.00
CA PHE A 152 2.67 2.40 11.02
C PHE A 152 1.43 3.19 10.61
N ASP A 153 1.27 4.40 11.13
CA ASP A 153 0.12 5.28 10.87
C ASP A 153 0.53 6.59 10.19
N GLY A 154 1.66 6.56 9.46
CA GLY A 154 2.13 7.65 8.61
C GLY A 154 3.15 8.58 9.27
N GLU A 155 3.63 8.23 10.47
CA GLU A 155 4.60 9.03 11.22
C GLU A 155 6.03 8.91 10.65
N ILE A 156 6.30 7.84 9.90
CA ILE A 156 7.61 7.55 9.34
C ILE A 156 7.56 7.67 7.83
N CYS A 157 8.54 8.41 7.28
CA CYS A 157 8.86 8.41 5.87
C CYS A 157 10.34 8.10 5.69
N VAL A 158 10.66 7.39 4.62
CA VAL A 158 12.02 7.01 4.23
C VAL A 158 12.31 7.68 2.89
N GLN A 159 13.42 8.40 2.80
CA GLN A 159 13.79 9.09 1.56
C GLN A 159 14.84 8.31 0.77
N ALA A 160 15.17 8.83 -0.40
CA ALA A 160 16.29 8.33 -1.21
C ALA A 160 17.57 8.15 -0.39
N GLY A 161 18.22 6.99 -0.54
CA GLY A 161 19.38 6.58 0.26
C GLY A 161 19.03 5.93 1.61
N GLY A 162 17.79 6.04 2.07
CA GLY A 162 17.24 5.27 3.17
C GLY A 162 16.75 3.88 2.74
N LYS A 163 16.48 3.02 3.72
CA LYS A 163 16.07 1.63 3.52
C LYS A 163 15.22 1.11 4.68
N CYS A 164 14.24 0.29 4.34
CA CYS A 164 13.50 -0.54 5.29
C CYS A 164 14.01 -1.97 5.18
N GLN A 165 14.33 -2.60 6.31
CA GLN A 165 14.92 -3.92 6.34
C GLN A 165 14.29 -4.77 7.43
N VAL A 166 14.14 -6.06 7.17
CA VAL A 166 13.80 -7.04 8.19
C VAL A 166 14.78 -8.21 8.14
N GLY A 167 15.05 -8.78 9.31
CA GLY A 167 16.15 -9.71 9.45
C GLY A 167 16.06 -10.57 10.69
N SER A 168 17.07 -11.41 10.83
CA SER A 168 17.22 -12.28 11.98
C SER A 168 18.68 -12.47 12.38
N ALA A 169 18.91 -12.75 13.65
CA ALA A 169 20.17 -13.24 14.20
C ALA A 169 19.91 -14.60 14.88
N THR A 170 20.61 -15.64 14.47
CA THR A 170 20.49 -16.98 15.05
C THR A 170 21.86 -17.65 15.07
N THR A 171 22.01 -18.69 15.88
CA THR A 171 23.19 -19.57 15.92
C THR A 171 22.95 -20.89 15.18
N VAL A 172 21.71 -21.14 14.73
CA VAL A 172 21.29 -22.36 14.03
C VAL A 172 20.84 -21.98 12.62
N VAL A 173 21.09 -22.85 11.64
CA VAL A 173 20.60 -22.63 10.28
C VAL A 173 19.08 -22.80 10.28
N GLY A 174 18.37 -21.80 9.76
CA GLY A 174 16.91 -21.81 9.63
C GLY A 174 16.41 -20.98 8.45
N LYS A 175 15.11 -20.74 8.43
CA LYS A 175 14.41 -19.88 7.48
C LYS A 175 13.89 -18.64 8.17
N VAL A 176 14.11 -17.51 7.52
CA VAL A 176 13.53 -16.22 7.91
C VAL A 176 12.55 -15.78 6.83
N TYR A 177 11.37 -15.40 7.26
CA TYR A 177 10.30 -14.90 6.42
C TYR A 177 10.09 -13.44 6.75
N GLY A 178 10.11 -12.58 5.74
CA GLY A 178 9.95 -11.17 5.94
C GLY A 178 8.99 -10.55 4.93
N TYR A 179 8.33 -9.49 5.38
CA TYR A 179 7.36 -8.74 4.61
C TYR A 179 7.52 -7.25 4.90
N ILE A 180 7.61 -6.44 3.84
CA ILE A 180 7.59 -4.99 3.91
C ILE A 180 6.50 -4.51 2.97
N TYR A 181 5.60 -3.70 3.48
CA TYR A 181 4.53 -3.07 2.71
C TYR A 181 4.41 -1.61 3.04
N GLY A 182 4.16 -0.82 2.00
CA GLY A 182 3.95 0.60 2.13
C GLY A 182 3.65 1.25 0.79
N TYR A 183 3.83 2.55 0.75
CA TYR A 183 3.47 3.38 -0.38
C TYR A 183 4.65 4.27 -0.75
N GLU A 184 5.02 4.26 -2.02
CA GLU A 184 6.04 5.13 -2.57
C GLU A 184 5.38 6.28 -3.33
N VAL A 185 5.72 7.51 -2.97
CA VAL A 185 5.18 8.74 -3.54
C VAL A 185 6.33 9.47 -4.25
N SER A 186 6.08 9.97 -5.46
CA SER A 186 7.04 10.86 -6.12
C SER A 186 7.23 12.11 -5.29
N ARG A 187 8.48 12.54 -5.11
CA ARG A 187 8.83 13.78 -4.41
C ARG A 187 8.67 15.00 -5.32
N ASP A 188 7.85 14.92 -6.38
CA ASP A 188 7.58 16.05 -7.28
C ASP A 188 6.89 17.19 -6.52
N VAL A 189 7.73 18.04 -5.91
CA VAL A 189 7.50 19.44 -5.50
C VAL A 189 8.83 20.17 -5.59
#